data_AF-A0A2U1QZ27-F1
#
_entry.id   AF-A0A2U1QZ27-F1
#
_cell.length_a   1.000
_cell.length_b   1.000
_cell.length_c   1.000
_cell.angle_alpha   90.00
_cell.angle_beta   90.00
_cell.angle_gamma   90.00
#
_symmetry.space_group_name_H-M   'P 1'
#
loop_
_entity.id
_entity.type
_entity.pdbx_description
1 polymer ?
#
loop_
_entity_poly.entity_id
_entity_poly.type
_entity_poly.pdbx_seq_one_letter_code
_entity_poly.pdbx_strand_id
1 'polypeptide(L)'
;MKKISLLAIAVCLILNSCSSDDLVKNNDKEINTEQTTKNKESQELTNLYNEILELSLVNSQTCNNPKDWAFTAIGSKSCGGPKKYIPYSLKTNTVDFLNKVKNYTNKQSEFNTKWEVVSICDVIRVPKLVDCVNGKATLVYEETQKEEEQNLKNLYNEIVTLSLVNSQTCSNPENWHFTAIGVKSCGGPEKYIPYSLTIDKTVFFEKIETYNNAQRNFNTKWSINSICDVVPAPIGIDCVNGKATLLYETDFTEEKQNLENLYNEIITFSQVNSKTCNNPEDWAFTTIGIKPCGGPEKYIPYSLVINKATFLTMIDSYNDLENKFNQKWGMSSTCDTPPVPTSIECMNGKAMLSYK
;
A
#
# COMPACT_ATOMS: atom_id res chain seq x y z
N MET A 1 -15.26 27.08 49.83
CA MET A 1 -16.32 27.92 49.22
C MET A 1 -16.46 27.59 47.73
N LYS A 2 -17.50 26.86 47.34
CA LYS A 2 -18.38 27.12 46.17
C LYS A 2 -19.28 25.90 45.92
N LYS A 3 -20.45 26.01 46.55
CA LYS A 3 -21.80 25.52 46.21
C LYS A 3 -21.95 24.25 45.36
N ILE A 4 -22.39 23.21 46.08
CA ILE A 4 -23.22 22.09 45.63
C ILE A 4 -24.52 22.63 45.02
N SER A 5 -24.95 22.08 43.89
CA SER A 5 -26.32 22.22 43.38
C SER A 5 -26.89 20.82 43.15
N LEU A 6 -27.73 20.38 44.08
CA LEU A 6 -28.65 19.25 43.89
C LEU A 6 -29.67 19.66 42.82
N LEU A 7 -29.80 18.86 41.75
CA LEU A 7 -31.04 18.79 40.99
C LEU A 7 -31.59 17.37 41.14
N ALA A 8 -32.55 17.23 42.06
CA ALA A 8 -33.39 16.05 42.18
C ALA A 8 -34.42 16.09 41.04
N ILE A 9 -34.22 15.28 40.00
CA ILE A 9 -35.23 15.05 38.97
C ILE A 9 -35.92 13.73 39.32
N ALA A 10 -37.05 13.83 40.00
CA ALA A 10 -38.03 12.76 40.12
C ALA A 10 -38.73 12.60 38.77
N VAL A 11 -38.31 11.62 37.97
CA VAL A 11 -39.06 11.20 36.79
C VAL A 11 -40.03 10.10 37.21
N CYS A 12 -41.31 10.47 37.29
CA CYS A 12 -42.42 9.55 37.47
C CYS A 12 -42.41 8.48 36.37
N LEU A 13 -42.29 7.22 36.79
CA LEU A 13 -42.64 6.05 35.98
C LEU A 13 -44.17 6.05 35.79
N ILE A 14 -44.63 6.59 34.67
CA ILE A 14 -46.00 6.43 34.22
C ILE A 14 -46.07 5.08 33.51
N LEU A 15 -46.53 4.05 34.22
CA LEU A 15 -46.99 2.81 33.62
C LEU A 15 -48.32 3.12 32.90
N ASN A 16 -48.24 3.47 31.62
CA ASN A 16 -49.41 3.41 30.75
C ASN A 16 -49.71 1.94 30.48
N SER A 17 -50.64 1.41 31.28
CA SER A 17 -51.45 0.25 30.94
C SER A 17 -52.25 0.60 29.68
N CYS A 18 -51.88 0.04 28.53
CA CYS A 18 -52.77 0.03 27.37
C CYS A 18 -53.84 -1.04 27.60
N SER A 19 -54.97 -0.61 28.15
CA SER A 19 -56.25 -1.28 27.95
C SER A 19 -56.66 -1.06 26.49
N SER A 20 -56.75 -2.12 25.72
CA SER A 20 -57.37 -2.07 24.39
C SER A 20 -58.77 -2.65 24.51
N ASP A 21 -59.75 -1.77 24.76
CA ASP A 21 -61.14 -2.07 24.47
C ASP A 21 -61.39 -1.84 22.97
N ASP A 22 -61.82 -2.92 22.32
CA ASP A 22 -62.65 -3.04 21.13
C ASP A 22 -62.51 -2.01 20.00
N LEU A 23 -61.78 -2.39 18.93
CA LEU A 23 -62.21 -2.22 17.53
C LEU A 23 -61.49 -3.21 16.59
N VAL A 24 -61.69 -4.53 16.73
CA VAL A 24 -61.46 -5.48 15.62
C VAL A 24 -62.50 -6.59 15.69
N LYS A 25 -63.55 -6.50 14.86
CA LYS A 25 -64.35 -7.68 14.51
C LYS A 25 -63.83 -8.25 13.19
N ASN A 26 -63.37 -9.49 13.27
CA ASN A 26 -63.18 -10.46 12.17
C ASN A 26 -61.93 -10.35 11.28
N ASN A 27 -60.71 -10.32 11.85
CA ASN A 27 -59.48 -10.65 11.10
C ASN A 27 -58.55 -11.68 11.79
N ASP A 28 -58.73 -11.97 13.09
CA ASP A 28 -57.78 -12.81 13.83
C ASP A 28 -57.79 -14.30 13.45
N LYS A 29 -58.93 -14.82 12.96
CA LYS A 29 -59.05 -16.24 12.59
C LYS A 29 -58.39 -16.54 11.24
N GLU A 30 -58.45 -15.60 10.31
CA GLU A 30 -57.88 -15.73 8.97
C GLU A 30 -56.35 -15.53 9.01
N ILE A 31 -55.88 -14.50 9.73
CA ILE A 31 -54.45 -14.25 9.99
C ILE A 31 -53.79 -15.43 10.72
N ASN A 32 -54.44 -16.01 11.72
CA ASN A 32 -53.90 -17.18 12.44
C ASN A 32 -53.85 -18.44 11.55
N THR A 33 -54.81 -18.60 10.64
CA THR A 33 -54.85 -19.75 9.71
C THR A 33 -53.80 -19.63 8.61
N GLU A 34 -53.60 -18.45 8.03
CA GLU A 34 -52.53 -18.20 7.05
C GLU A 34 -51.15 -18.34 7.67
N GLN A 35 -50.93 -17.77 8.85
CA GLN A 35 -49.66 -17.89 9.56
C GLN A 35 -49.35 -19.35 9.93
N THR A 36 -50.36 -20.10 10.37
CA THR A 36 -50.22 -21.55 10.64
C THR A 36 -49.84 -22.32 9.36
N THR A 37 -50.42 -21.96 8.22
CA THR A 37 -50.13 -22.58 6.93
C THR A 37 -48.70 -22.26 6.46
N LYS A 38 -48.27 -21.00 6.56
CA LYS A 38 -46.90 -20.57 6.25
C LYS A 38 -45.86 -21.32 7.09
N ASN A 39 -46.13 -21.46 8.40
CA ASN A 39 -45.26 -22.18 9.31
C ASN A 39 -45.14 -23.67 8.94
N LYS A 40 -46.24 -24.32 8.56
CA LYS A 40 -46.25 -25.72 8.12
C LYS A 40 -45.41 -25.92 6.85
N GLU A 41 -45.59 -25.08 5.83
CA GLU A 41 -44.81 -25.16 4.59
C GLU A 41 -43.32 -24.88 4.82
N SER A 42 -42.99 -23.92 5.69
CA SER A 42 -41.62 -23.65 6.11
C SER A 42 -40.99 -24.87 6.83
N GLN A 43 -41.76 -25.57 7.66
CA GLN A 43 -41.33 -26.80 8.31
C GLN A 43 -41.11 -27.94 7.29
N GLU A 44 -41.98 -28.08 6.30
CA GLU A 44 -41.80 -29.07 5.22
C GLU A 44 -40.51 -28.82 4.43
N LEU A 45 -40.21 -27.55 4.11
CA LEU A 45 -38.92 -27.19 3.49
C LEU A 45 -37.73 -27.54 4.38
N THR A 46 -37.85 -27.32 5.69
CA THR A 46 -36.80 -27.69 6.65
C THR A 46 -36.56 -29.20 6.67
N ASN A 47 -37.63 -30.00 6.67
CA ASN A 47 -37.54 -31.46 6.65
C ASN A 47 -36.88 -31.97 5.36
N LEU A 48 -37.28 -31.43 4.20
CA LEU A 48 -36.66 -31.76 2.90
C LEU A 48 -35.18 -31.40 2.87
N TYR A 49 -34.82 -30.25 3.44
CA TYR A 49 -33.42 -29.83 3.51
C TYR A 49 -32.57 -30.76 4.39
N ASN A 50 -33.11 -31.21 5.52
CA ASN A 50 -32.43 -32.17 6.40
C ASN A 50 -32.25 -33.54 5.72
N GLU A 51 -33.27 -34.01 4.99
CA GLU A 51 -33.16 -35.24 4.18
C GLU A 51 -32.03 -35.13 3.14
N ILE A 52 -31.90 -33.97 2.49
CA ILE A 52 -30.81 -33.70 1.56
C ILE A 52 -29.45 -33.72 2.25
N LEU A 53 -29.33 -33.17 3.48
CA LEU A 53 -28.08 -33.22 4.25
C LEU A 53 -27.66 -34.66 4.55
N GLU A 54 -28.60 -35.50 4.97
CA GLU A 54 -28.32 -36.92 5.22
C GLU A 54 -27.90 -37.65 3.94
N LEU A 55 -28.66 -37.48 2.84
CA LEU A 55 -28.34 -38.10 1.55
C LEU A 55 -27.02 -37.60 0.95
N SER A 56 -26.62 -36.37 1.23
CA SER A 56 -25.35 -35.82 0.73
C SER A 56 -24.13 -36.51 1.33
N LEU A 57 -24.30 -37.18 2.47
CA LEU A 57 -23.24 -37.76 3.30
C LEU A 57 -22.23 -36.74 3.85
N VAL A 58 -22.48 -35.43 3.71
CA VAL A 58 -21.56 -34.36 4.13
C VAL A 58 -21.22 -34.38 5.62
N ASN A 59 -22.15 -34.88 6.45
CA ASN A 59 -21.98 -34.97 7.90
C ASN A 59 -21.55 -36.36 8.39
N SER A 60 -21.80 -37.42 7.60
CA SER A 60 -21.65 -38.81 8.03
C SER A 60 -20.44 -39.51 7.40
N GLN A 61 -19.97 -39.06 6.23
CA GLN A 61 -18.81 -39.62 5.56
C GLN A 61 -17.57 -38.73 5.71
N THR A 62 -16.46 -39.32 6.13
CA THR A 62 -15.15 -38.64 6.14
C THR A 62 -14.66 -38.37 4.71
N CYS A 63 -14.23 -37.14 4.46
CA CYS A 63 -13.59 -36.73 3.22
C CYS A 63 -12.10 -37.03 3.27
N ASN A 64 -11.67 -38.07 2.55
CA ASN A 64 -10.24 -38.42 2.40
C ASN A 64 -9.70 -38.16 0.99
N ASN A 65 -10.59 -38.15 0.00
CA ASN A 65 -10.25 -37.91 -1.40
C ASN A 65 -11.23 -36.91 -2.01
N PRO A 66 -10.79 -35.70 -2.41
CA PRO A 66 -11.65 -34.70 -3.04
C PRO A 66 -12.40 -35.21 -4.27
N LYS A 67 -11.82 -36.16 -5.02
CA LYS A 67 -12.44 -36.74 -6.22
C LYS A 67 -13.66 -37.62 -5.93
N ASP A 68 -13.85 -38.04 -4.68
CA ASP A 68 -15.03 -38.78 -4.23
C ASP A 68 -16.23 -37.85 -3.97
N TRP A 69 -16.07 -36.54 -4.16
CA TRP A 69 -17.07 -35.53 -3.86
C TRP A 69 -17.34 -34.64 -5.05
N ALA A 70 -18.59 -34.20 -5.17
CA ALA A 70 -19.03 -33.18 -6.11
C ALA A 70 -19.85 -32.13 -5.35
N PHE A 71 -20.32 -31.09 -6.05
CA PHE A 71 -21.22 -30.10 -5.46
C PHE A 71 -22.38 -29.78 -6.40
N THR A 72 -23.50 -29.33 -5.83
CA THR A 72 -24.66 -28.87 -6.59
C THR A 72 -25.24 -27.60 -6.00
N ALA A 73 -25.88 -26.79 -6.84
CA ALA A 73 -26.69 -25.66 -6.42
C ALA A 73 -27.95 -26.17 -5.69
N ILE A 74 -28.41 -25.47 -4.66
CA ILE A 74 -29.58 -25.83 -3.87
C ILE A 74 -30.38 -24.61 -3.41
N GLY A 75 -31.71 -24.75 -3.46
CA GLY A 75 -32.64 -23.72 -3.02
C GLY A 75 -32.87 -22.65 -4.07
N SER A 76 -33.84 -21.78 -3.83
CA SER A 76 -34.22 -20.68 -4.72
C SER A 76 -34.25 -19.37 -3.92
N LYS A 77 -33.57 -18.33 -4.40
CA LYS A 77 -33.74 -16.96 -3.91
C LYS A 77 -34.96 -16.33 -4.56
N SER A 78 -35.62 -15.41 -3.87
CA SER A 78 -36.85 -14.75 -4.35
C SER A 78 -36.67 -13.94 -5.65
N CYS A 79 -35.45 -13.47 -5.91
CA CYS A 79 -35.07 -12.77 -7.14
C CYS A 79 -34.37 -13.65 -8.17
N GLY A 80 -34.42 -14.97 -7.99
CA GLY A 80 -33.84 -15.94 -8.90
C GLY A 80 -32.44 -16.41 -8.51
N GLY A 81 -32.08 -17.57 -9.03
CA GLY A 81 -30.81 -18.24 -8.75
C GLY A 81 -30.81 -19.03 -7.42
N PRO A 82 -29.74 -19.81 -7.19
CA PRO A 82 -29.66 -20.68 -6.03
C PRO A 82 -29.42 -19.94 -4.72
N LYS A 83 -29.92 -20.51 -3.62
CA LYS A 83 -29.69 -19.97 -2.27
C LYS A 83 -28.27 -20.25 -1.78
N LYS A 84 -27.72 -21.43 -2.09
CA LYS A 84 -26.35 -21.85 -1.77
C LYS A 84 -25.89 -23.02 -2.65
N TYR A 85 -24.67 -23.49 -2.42
CA TYR A 85 -24.14 -24.75 -2.94
C TYR A 85 -23.94 -25.74 -1.79
N ILE A 86 -24.06 -27.04 -2.09
CA ILE A 86 -23.84 -28.13 -1.13
C ILE A 86 -22.88 -29.16 -1.74
N PRO A 87 -21.80 -29.56 -1.04
CA PRO A 87 -20.99 -30.70 -1.44
C PRO A 87 -21.71 -32.01 -1.10
N TYR A 88 -21.56 -33.02 -1.94
CA TYR A 88 -22.12 -34.36 -1.73
C TYR A 88 -21.13 -35.43 -2.17
N SER A 89 -21.15 -36.55 -1.48
CA SER A 89 -20.32 -37.71 -1.81
C SER A 89 -20.88 -38.42 -3.04
N LEU A 90 -20.01 -38.74 -4.00
CA LEU A 90 -20.34 -39.55 -5.18
C LEU A 90 -20.67 -41.02 -4.82
N LYS A 91 -20.48 -41.42 -3.56
CA LYS A 91 -20.87 -42.74 -3.05
C LYS A 91 -22.35 -42.82 -2.67
N THR A 92 -23.06 -41.68 -2.62
CA THR A 92 -24.50 -41.67 -2.40
C THR A 92 -25.27 -42.10 -3.66
N ASN A 93 -26.57 -42.37 -3.52
CA ASN A 93 -27.47 -42.48 -4.67
C ASN A 93 -27.64 -41.09 -5.30
N THR A 94 -26.74 -40.74 -6.23
CA THR A 94 -26.65 -39.41 -6.83
C THR A 94 -27.95 -38.99 -7.52
N VAL A 95 -28.64 -39.93 -8.17
CA VAL A 95 -29.91 -39.63 -8.86
C VAL A 95 -31.00 -39.23 -7.86
N ASP A 96 -31.15 -39.99 -6.78
CA ASP A 96 -32.14 -39.68 -5.73
C ASP A 96 -31.79 -38.36 -5.04
N PHE A 97 -30.53 -38.18 -4.65
CA PHE A 97 -30.03 -36.94 -4.06
C PHE A 97 -30.32 -35.71 -4.93
N LEU A 98 -29.98 -35.75 -6.22
CA LEU A 98 -30.21 -34.62 -7.14
C LEU A 98 -31.72 -34.36 -7.37
N ASN A 99 -32.55 -35.40 -7.39
CA ASN A 99 -34.01 -35.26 -7.46
C ASN A 99 -34.58 -34.59 -6.20
N LYS A 100 -34.09 -34.94 -5.01
CA LYS A 100 -34.46 -34.29 -3.75
C LYS A 100 -34.05 -32.82 -3.73
N VAL A 101 -32.83 -32.51 -4.17
CA VAL A 101 -32.34 -31.12 -4.33
C VAL A 101 -33.23 -30.31 -5.28
N LYS A 102 -33.61 -30.89 -6.43
CA LYS A 102 -34.53 -30.25 -7.38
C LYS A 102 -35.91 -30.01 -6.78
N ASN A 103 -36.49 -31.00 -6.11
CA ASN A 103 -37.79 -30.88 -5.45
C ASN A 103 -37.79 -29.79 -4.37
N TYR A 104 -36.78 -29.79 -3.50
CA TYR A 104 -36.60 -28.74 -2.50
C TYR A 104 -36.48 -27.35 -3.14
N THR A 105 -35.69 -27.23 -4.19
CA THR A 105 -35.46 -25.95 -4.90
C THR A 105 -36.76 -25.41 -5.50
N ASN A 106 -37.56 -26.27 -6.13
CA ASN A 106 -38.86 -25.89 -6.69
C ASN A 106 -39.85 -25.48 -5.60
N LYS A 107 -39.99 -26.29 -4.54
CA LYS A 107 -40.87 -25.96 -3.40
C LYS A 107 -40.48 -24.68 -2.70
N GLN A 108 -39.18 -24.40 -2.57
CA GLN A 108 -38.71 -23.15 -1.99
C GLN A 108 -39.04 -21.96 -2.91
N SER A 109 -38.97 -22.14 -4.22
CA SER A 109 -39.38 -21.11 -5.18
C SER A 109 -40.88 -20.79 -5.08
N GLU A 110 -41.72 -21.82 -5.05
CA GLU A 110 -43.17 -21.70 -4.85
C GLU A 110 -43.49 -21.00 -3.52
N PHE A 111 -42.82 -21.39 -2.44
CA PHE A 111 -42.94 -20.76 -1.13
C PHE A 111 -42.57 -19.27 -1.17
N ASN A 112 -41.46 -18.91 -1.82
CA ASN A 112 -41.02 -17.52 -1.92
C ASN A 112 -42.05 -16.66 -2.65
N THR A 113 -42.60 -17.16 -3.77
CA THR A 113 -43.64 -16.48 -4.54
C THR A 113 -44.93 -16.35 -3.75
N LYS A 114 -45.39 -17.44 -3.13
CA LYS A 114 -46.65 -17.49 -2.37
C LYS A 114 -46.65 -16.53 -1.18
N TRP A 115 -45.52 -16.41 -0.48
CA TRP A 115 -45.42 -15.65 0.76
C TRP A 115 -44.66 -14.32 0.62
N GLU A 116 -44.47 -13.87 -0.62
CA GLU A 116 -43.79 -12.61 -0.97
C GLU A 116 -42.46 -12.43 -0.21
N VAL A 117 -41.70 -13.52 -0.09
CA VAL A 117 -40.41 -13.51 0.63
C VAL A 117 -39.47 -12.58 -0.11
N VAL A 118 -38.85 -11.62 0.59
CA VAL A 118 -37.83 -10.74 0.00
C VAL A 118 -36.43 -11.26 0.30
N SER A 119 -35.51 -11.13 -0.65
CA SER A 119 -34.10 -11.51 -0.51
C SER A 119 -33.20 -10.32 -0.87
N ILE A 120 -31.98 -10.29 -0.33
CA ILE A 120 -30.97 -9.25 -0.60
C ILE A 120 -30.33 -9.36 -2.00
N CYS A 121 -30.72 -10.36 -2.80
CA CYS A 121 -30.36 -10.52 -4.22
C CYS A 121 -28.89 -10.43 -4.56
N ASP A 122 -28.05 -10.83 -3.61
CA ASP A 122 -26.63 -11.01 -3.77
C ASP A 122 -26.35 -12.19 -4.71
N VAL A 123 -25.44 -12.01 -5.66
CA VAL A 123 -24.97 -13.10 -6.51
C VAL A 123 -24.02 -13.97 -5.69
N ILE A 124 -24.37 -15.25 -5.50
CA ILE A 124 -23.47 -16.18 -4.82
C ILE A 124 -22.40 -16.69 -5.79
N ARG A 125 -21.15 -16.73 -5.33
CA ARG A 125 -20.04 -17.30 -6.10
C ARG A 125 -20.28 -18.79 -6.31
N VAL A 126 -19.98 -19.27 -7.52
CA VAL A 126 -19.95 -20.71 -7.82
C VAL A 126 -18.66 -21.29 -7.25
N PRO A 127 -18.70 -22.39 -6.49
CA PRO A 127 -17.50 -23.10 -6.09
C PRO A 127 -16.71 -23.57 -7.32
N LYS A 128 -15.39 -23.57 -7.22
CA LYS A 128 -14.50 -24.16 -8.22
C LYS A 128 -14.47 -25.67 -8.09
N LEU A 129 -14.39 -26.17 -6.86
CA LEU A 129 -14.26 -27.60 -6.54
C LEU A 129 -14.65 -27.89 -5.09
N VAL A 130 -14.65 -29.18 -4.73
CA VAL A 130 -14.69 -29.64 -3.34
C VAL A 130 -13.29 -30.08 -2.93
N ASP A 131 -12.85 -29.72 -1.73
CA ASP A 131 -11.60 -30.19 -1.11
C ASP A 131 -11.87 -30.83 0.26
N CYS A 132 -10.94 -31.64 0.75
CA CYS A 132 -11.03 -32.31 2.04
C CYS A 132 -10.20 -31.58 3.09
N VAL A 133 -10.82 -30.66 3.83
CA VAL A 133 -10.17 -29.91 4.92
C VAL A 133 -10.55 -30.52 6.25
N ASN A 134 -9.56 -31.04 7.00
CA ASN A 134 -9.77 -31.70 8.30
C ASN A 134 -10.82 -32.83 8.25
N GLY A 135 -10.78 -33.65 7.20
CA GLY A 135 -11.72 -34.76 7.00
C GLY A 135 -13.13 -34.34 6.58
N LYS A 136 -13.38 -33.05 6.31
CA LYS A 136 -14.69 -32.52 5.88
C LYS A 136 -14.65 -32.01 4.44
N ALA A 137 -15.67 -32.36 3.67
CA ALA A 137 -15.87 -31.86 2.33
C ALA A 137 -16.20 -30.36 2.37
N THR A 138 -15.32 -29.54 1.83
CA THR A 138 -15.38 -28.07 1.88
C THR A 138 -15.42 -27.52 0.46
N LEU A 139 -16.32 -26.57 0.21
CA LEU A 139 -16.40 -25.89 -1.08
C LEU A 139 -15.24 -24.89 -1.20
N VAL A 140 -14.44 -25.02 -2.25
CA VAL A 140 -13.36 -24.08 -2.57
C VAL A 140 -13.85 -23.15 -3.65
N TYR A 141 -13.76 -21.85 -3.39
CA TYR A 141 -14.15 -20.80 -4.33
C TYR A 141 -12.93 -20.22 -5.02
N GLU A 142 -13.12 -19.64 -6.20
CA GLU A 142 -12.06 -18.82 -6.77
C GLU A 142 -11.88 -17.55 -5.95
N GLU A 143 -10.62 -17.20 -5.70
CA GLU A 143 -10.25 -15.97 -5.04
C GLU A 143 -10.72 -14.77 -5.88
N THR A 144 -11.32 -13.80 -5.21
CA THR A 144 -11.61 -12.49 -5.80
C THR A 144 -10.31 -11.75 -6.07
N GLN A 145 -10.36 -10.75 -6.95
CA GLN A 145 -9.24 -9.85 -7.19
C GLN A 145 -8.72 -9.24 -5.89
N LYS A 146 -9.62 -8.85 -4.97
CA LYS A 146 -9.26 -8.25 -3.69
C LYS A 146 -8.56 -9.24 -2.73
N GLU A 147 -9.00 -10.50 -2.72
CA GLU A 147 -8.38 -11.56 -1.93
C GLU A 147 -6.95 -11.84 -2.44
N GLU A 148 -6.76 -11.94 -3.76
CA GLU A 148 -5.44 -12.12 -4.38
C GLU A 148 -4.51 -10.92 -4.17
N GLU A 149 -5.03 -9.69 -4.30
CA GLU A 149 -4.28 -8.47 -4.00
C GLU A 149 -3.78 -8.45 -2.56
N GLN A 150 -4.62 -8.90 -1.61
CA GLN A 150 -4.23 -9.02 -0.21
C GLN A 150 -3.16 -10.10 -0.01
N ASN A 151 -3.24 -11.23 -0.72
CA ASN A 151 -2.20 -12.26 -0.69
C ASN A 151 -0.85 -11.74 -1.21
N LEU A 152 -0.85 -10.97 -2.31
CA LEU A 152 0.35 -10.29 -2.82
C LEU A 152 0.94 -9.32 -1.80
N LYS A 153 0.08 -8.55 -1.12
CA LYS A 153 0.51 -7.65 -0.05
C LYS A 153 1.16 -8.40 1.12
N ASN A 154 0.62 -9.55 1.49
CA ASN A 154 1.20 -10.38 2.55
C ASN A 154 2.60 -10.91 2.15
N LEU A 155 2.74 -11.45 0.94
CA LEU A 155 4.03 -11.88 0.40
C LEU A 155 5.05 -10.72 0.37
N TYR A 156 4.64 -9.53 -0.06
CA TYR A 156 5.50 -8.35 -0.03
C TYR A 156 5.97 -8.01 1.39
N ASN A 157 5.08 -8.05 2.38
CA ASN A 157 5.43 -7.77 3.78
C ASN A 157 6.42 -8.81 4.36
N GLU A 158 6.31 -10.07 3.96
CA GLU A 158 7.30 -11.09 4.32
C GLU A 158 8.68 -10.74 3.75
N ILE A 159 8.75 -10.28 2.49
CA ILE A 159 10.01 -9.83 1.87
C ILE A 159 10.59 -8.65 2.63
N VAL A 160 9.76 -7.65 2.96
CA VAL A 160 10.18 -6.49 3.77
C VAL A 160 10.74 -6.94 5.12
N THR A 161 10.10 -7.92 5.76
CA THR A 161 10.57 -8.47 7.04
C THR A 161 11.93 -9.18 6.89
N LEU A 162 12.05 -10.05 5.87
CA LEU A 162 13.29 -10.78 5.58
C LEU A 162 14.45 -9.86 5.20
N SER A 163 14.18 -8.72 4.55
CA SER A 163 15.21 -7.75 4.13
C SER A 163 15.89 -7.03 5.31
N LEU A 164 15.27 -7.04 6.49
CA LEU A 164 15.63 -6.27 7.68
C LEU A 164 15.59 -4.74 7.52
N VAL A 165 15.07 -4.20 6.39
CA VAL A 165 15.02 -2.75 6.12
C VAL A 165 14.33 -1.92 7.21
N ASN A 166 13.38 -2.52 7.93
CA ASN A 166 12.62 -1.86 9.00
C ASN A 166 13.06 -2.26 10.42
N SER A 167 13.88 -3.30 10.57
CA SER A 167 14.23 -3.88 11.88
C SER A 167 15.72 -3.77 12.23
N GLN A 168 16.59 -3.58 11.25
CA GLN A 168 18.02 -3.36 11.44
C GLN A 168 18.38 -1.90 11.14
N THR A 169 19.10 -1.26 12.05
CA THR A 169 19.63 0.10 11.84
C THR A 169 20.75 0.08 10.80
N CYS A 170 20.69 1.01 9.84
CA CYS A 170 21.75 1.30 8.88
C CYS A 170 22.75 2.29 9.48
N SER A 171 23.98 1.86 9.71
CA SER A 171 25.11 2.72 10.12
C SER A 171 26.25 2.77 9.10
N ASN A 172 26.32 1.78 8.21
CA ASN A 172 27.30 1.71 7.12
C ASN A 172 26.59 1.18 5.86
N PRO A 173 26.54 1.96 4.77
CA PRO A 173 25.91 1.54 3.51
C PRO A 173 26.50 0.25 2.90
N GLU A 174 27.79 -0.02 3.12
CA GLU A 174 28.47 -1.23 2.62
C GLU A 174 27.91 -2.54 3.21
N ASN A 175 27.17 -2.47 4.31
CA ASN A 175 26.49 -3.62 4.91
C ASN A 175 25.12 -3.92 4.27
N TRP A 176 24.74 -3.16 3.24
CA TRP A 176 23.46 -3.25 2.58
C TRP A 176 23.65 -3.41 1.07
N HIS A 177 22.68 -4.05 0.43
CA HIS A 177 22.58 -4.13 -1.02
C HIS A 177 21.11 -3.95 -1.41
N PHE A 178 20.80 -3.71 -2.68
CA PHE A 178 19.42 -3.64 -3.15
C PHE A 178 19.12 -4.69 -4.21
N THR A 179 17.85 -4.99 -4.42
CA THR A 179 17.39 -5.86 -5.49
C THR A 179 16.08 -5.36 -6.09
N ALA A 180 15.85 -5.72 -7.34
CA ALA A 180 14.59 -5.52 -8.04
C ALA A 180 13.47 -6.38 -7.43
N ILE A 181 12.26 -5.84 -7.36
CA ILE A 181 11.06 -6.54 -6.90
C ILE A 181 9.82 -6.11 -7.67
N GLY A 182 8.92 -7.07 -7.85
CA GLY A 182 7.69 -6.92 -8.62
C GLY A 182 7.91 -7.01 -10.11
N VAL A 183 6.82 -7.11 -10.85
CA VAL A 183 6.82 -7.25 -12.31
C VAL A 183 5.77 -6.34 -12.94
N LYS A 184 6.22 -5.47 -13.85
CA LYS A 184 5.31 -4.71 -14.71
C LYS A 184 4.84 -5.57 -15.88
N SER A 185 3.63 -5.30 -16.38
CA SER A 185 3.06 -6.06 -17.50
C SER A 185 3.85 -5.95 -18.81
N CYS A 186 4.64 -4.89 -18.98
CA CYS A 186 5.55 -4.70 -20.12
C CYS A 186 7.02 -5.03 -19.84
N GLY A 187 7.31 -5.64 -18.68
CA GLY A 187 8.67 -6.03 -18.30
C GLY A 187 9.38 -5.00 -17.42
N GLY A 188 10.47 -5.45 -16.80
CA GLY A 188 11.17 -4.71 -15.75
C GLY A 188 10.46 -4.80 -14.38
N PRO A 189 11.15 -4.35 -13.32
CA PRO A 189 10.61 -4.39 -11.97
C PRO A 189 9.62 -3.26 -11.70
N GLU A 190 8.80 -3.47 -10.67
CA GLU A 190 7.91 -2.41 -10.17
C GLU A 190 8.68 -1.40 -9.30
N LYS A 191 9.65 -1.89 -8.52
CA LYS A 191 10.50 -1.08 -7.63
C LYS A 191 11.77 -1.84 -7.23
N TYR A 192 12.58 -1.19 -6.41
CA TYR A 192 13.75 -1.79 -5.77
C TYR A 192 13.58 -1.79 -4.24
N ILE A 193 14.18 -2.75 -3.56
CA ILE A 193 14.18 -2.86 -2.11
C ILE A 193 15.62 -3.04 -1.60
N PRO A 194 16.07 -2.25 -0.61
CA PRO A 194 17.32 -2.50 0.09
C PRO A 194 17.17 -3.67 1.06
N TYR A 195 18.23 -4.45 1.24
CA TYR A 195 18.30 -5.57 2.14
C TYR A 195 19.68 -5.65 2.80
N SER A 196 19.72 -6.11 4.03
CA SER A 196 20.96 -6.27 4.77
C SER A 196 21.76 -7.46 4.25
N LEU A 197 23.08 -7.32 4.17
CA LEU A 197 23.97 -8.42 3.75
C LEU A 197 24.06 -9.57 4.77
N THR A 198 23.49 -9.41 5.96
CA THR A 198 23.50 -10.42 7.04
C THR A 198 22.33 -11.41 6.97
N ILE A 199 21.40 -11.25 6.03
CA ILE A 199 20.21 -12.11 5.90
C ILE A 199 20.53 -13.44 5.22
N ASP A 200 19.64 -14.42 5.35
CA ASP A 200 19.63 -15.59 4.48
C ASP A 200 19.14 -15.18 3.07
N LYS A 201 20.09 -15.02 2.15
CA LYS A 201 19.82 -14.59 0.78
C LYS A 201 18.99 -15.61 0.01
N THR A 202 19.14 -16.91 0.29
CA THR A 202 18.44 -17.97 -0.45
C THR A 202 16.94 -17.85 -0.19
N VAL A 203 16.56 -17.83 1.09
CA VAL A 203 15.15 -17.68 1.51
C VAL A 203 14.57 -16.34 1.02
N PHE A 204 15.36 -15.27 1.08
CA PHE A 204 14.94 -13.95 0.63
C PHE A 204 14.64 -13.91 -0.88
N PHE A 205 15.55 -14.43 -1.72
CA PHE A 205 15.37 -14.43 -3.17
C PHE A 205 14.29 -15.41 -3.64
N GLU A 206 14.15 -16.58 -3.00
CA GLU A 206 13.02 -17.50 -3.25
C GLU A 206 11.67 -16.83 -2.97
N LYS A 207 11.58 -16.02 -1.89
CA LYS A 207 10.37 -15.27 -1.58
C LYS A 207 10.09 -14.18 -2.62
N ILE A 208 11.12 -13.48 -3.10
CA ILE A 208 10.97 -12.50 -4.20
C ILE A 208 10.49 -13.18 -5.48
N GLU A 209 11.04 -14.33 -5.84
CA GLU A 209 10.60 -15.08 -7.01
C GLU A 209 9.13 -15.51 -6.88
N THR A 210 8.75 -16.03 -5.70
CA THR A 210 7.36 -16.39 -5.38
C THR A 210 6.42 -15.21 -5.57
N TYR A 211 6.78 -14.04 -5.02
CA TYR A 211 6.01 -12.81 -5.17
C TYR A 211 5.91 -12.36 -6.63
N ASN A 212 7.02 -12.34 -7.36
CA ASN A 212 7.06 -11.91 -8.76
C ASN A 212 6.20 -12.81 -9.66
N ASN A 213 6.24 -14.14 -9.42
CA ASN A 213 5.42 -15.10 -10.16
C ASN A 213 3.93 -14.93 -9.82
N ALA A 214 3.59 -14.76 -8.54
CA ALA A 214 2.22 -14.49 -8.12
C ALA A 214 1.69 -13.18 -8.74
N GLN A 215 2.49 -12.12 -8.74
CA GLN A 215 2.10 -10.84 -9.32
C GLN A 215 1.95 -10.91 -10.84
N ARG A 216 2.79 -11.69 -11.54
CA ARG A 216 2.64 -11.94 -12.98
C ARG A 216 1.30 -12.61 -13.30
N ASN A 217 0.95 -13.63 -12.52
CA ASN A 217 -0.31 -14.34 -12.67
C ASN A 217 -1.50 -13.43 -12.38
N PHE A 218 -1.42 -12.63 -11.32
CA PHE A 218 -2.43 -11.62 -10.99
C PHE A 218 -2.62 -10.61 -12.12
N ASN A 219 -1.52 -10.04 -12.64
CA ASN A 219 -1.57 -9.07 -13.73
C ASN A 219 -2.22 -9.65 -14.99
N THR A 220 -1.91 -10.91 -15.30
CA THR A 220 -2.48 -11.61 -16.46
C THR A 220 -3.95 -11.94 -16.24
N LYS A 221 -4.31 -12.47 -15.06
CA LYS A 221 -5.68 -12.89 -14.72
C LYS A 221 -6.65 -11.71 -14.71
N TRP A 222 -6.23 -10.56 -14.18
CA TRP A 222 -7.08 -9.39 -14.01
C TRP A 222 -6.83 -8.29 -15.04
N SER A 223 -6.08 -8.58 -16.11
CA SER A 223 -5.77 -7.64 -17.19
C SER A 223 -5.22 -6.29 -16.67
N ILE A 224 -4.28 -6.36 -15.72
CA ILE A 224 -3.67 -5.17 -15.12
C ILE A 224 -2.72 -4.52 -16.12
N ASN A 225 -3.09 -3.32 -16.57
CA ASN A 225 -2.29 -2.54 -17.51
C ASN A 225 -1.28 -1.65 -16.77
N SER A 226 -0.08 -1.51 -17.33
CA SER A 226 0.95 -0.58 -16.87
C SER A 226 1.20 0.45 -17.95
N ILE A 227 1.50 1.69 -17.56
CA ILE A 227 1.92 2.75 -18.48
C ILE A 227 3.36 2.57 -18.99
N CYS A 228 4.05 1.51 -18.58
CA CYS A 228 5.35 1.10 -19.10
C CYS A 228 6.51 2.06 -18.85
N ASP A 229 6.37 2.91 -17.84
CA ASP A 229 7.47 3.73 -17.36
C ASP A 229 8.60 2.84 -16.83
N VAL A 230 9.82 3.14 -17.28
CA VAL A 230 11.03 2.50 -16.80
C VAL A 230 11.34 3.02 -15.40
N VAL A 231 11.46 2.11 -14.44
CA VAL A 231 11.89 2.47 -13.08
C VAL A 231 13.42 2.57 -13.10
N PRO A 232 14.01 3.73 -12.80
CA PRO A 232 15.46 3.88 -12.78
C PRO A 232 16.06 2.93 -11.75
N ALA A 233 17.17 2.30 -12.10
CA ALA A 233 17.92 1.49 -11.15
C ALA A 233 18.63 2.42 -10.14
N PRO A 234 18.60 2.10 -8.83
CA PRO A 234 19.43 2.79 -7.86
C PRO A 234 20.92 2.66 -8.23
N ILE A 235 21.70 3.70 -7.94
CA ILE A 235 23.17 3.69 -8.07
C ILE A 235 23.86 3.23 -6.79
N GLY A 236 23.14 3.14 -5.67
CA GLY A 236 23.70 2.73 -4.39
C GLY A 236 22.69 2.78 -3.25
N ILE A 237 23.22 2.70 -2.03
CA ILE A 237 22.48 2.84 -0.78
C ILE A 237 23.16 3.91 0.06
N ASP A 238 22.37 4.63 0.84
CA ASP A 238 22.84 5.51 1.92
C ASP A 238 22.10 5.18 3.24
N CYS A 239 22.69 5.54 4.37
CA CYS A 239 22.10 5.41 5.69
C CYS A 239 21.54 6.76 6.17
N VAL A 240 20.31 7.07 5.76
CA VAL A 240 19.63 8.32 6.17
C VAL A 240 18.80 8.05 7.43
N ASN A 241 19.09 8.74 8.53
CA ASN A 241 18.40 8.59 9.81
C ASN A 241 18.33 7.14 10.32
N GLY A 242 19.44 6.39 10.13
CA GLY A 242 19.51 4.99 10.54
C GLY A 242 18.73 4.03 9.64
N LYS A 243 18.22 4.47 8.49
CA LYS A 243 17.49 3.63 7.51
C LYS A 243 18.25 3.52 6.21
N ALA A 244 18.33 2.31 5.68
CA ALA A 244 18.88 2.05 4.35
C ALA A 244 17.95 2.66 3.30
N THR A 245 18.47 3.63 2.55
CA THR A 245 17.75 4.42 1.56
C THR A 245 18.41 4.25 0.21
N LEU A 246 17.62 4.01 -0.84
CA LEU A 246 18.12 3.87 -2.20
C LEU A 246 18.61 5.23 -2.72
N LEU A 247 19.85 5.26 -3.22
CA LEU A 247 20.38 6.40 -3.95
C LEU A 247 20.06 6.24 -5.42
N TYR A 248 19.45 7.25 -6.01
CA TYR A 248 19.22 7.33 -7.45
C TYR A 248 20.19 8.32 -8.06
N GLU A 249 20.46 8.14 -9.34
CA GLU A 249 21.16 9.17 -10.10
C GLU A 249 20.29 10.41 -10.19
N THR A 250 20.80 11.52 -9.66
CA THR A 250 20.18 12.83 -9.76
C THR A 250 20.28 13.33 -11.20
N ASP A 251 19.21 13.97 -11.67
CA ASP A 251 19.22 14.60 -12.99
C ASP A 251 19.99 15.93 -12.97
N PHE A 252 20.28 16.45 -14.18
CA PHE A 252 21.03 17.69 -14.36
C PHE A 252 20.42 18.87 -13.59
N THR A 253 19.09 18.95 -13.54
CA THR A 253 18.36 20.07 -12.96
C THR A 253 18.49 20.08 -11.44
N GLU A 254 18.33 18.91 -10.82
CA GLU A 254 18.45 18.76 -9.38
C GLU A 254 19.86 19.05 -8.89
N GLU A 255 20.89 18.51 -9.54
CA GLU A 255 22.28 18.77 -9.15
C GLU A 255 22.66 20.25 -9.30
N LYS A 256 22.22 20.88 -10.38
CA LYS A 256 22.43 22.31 -10.60
C LYS A 256 21.77 23.14 -9.50
N GLN A 257 20.54 22.80 -9.11
CA GLN A 257 19.83 23.50 -8.03
C GLN A 257 20.54 23.33 -6.69
N ASN A 258 21.09 22.14 -6.41
CA ASN A 258 21.84 21.88 -5.18
C ASN A 258 23.14 22.73 -5.11
N LEU A 259 23.85 22.87 -6.24
CA LEU A 259 25.00 23.78 -6.34
C LEU A 259 24.59 25.24 -6.10
N GLU A 260 23.51 25.70 -6.73
CA GLU A 260 22.99 27.05 -6.54
C GLU A 260 22.62 27.33 -5.07
N ASN A 261 22.01 26.36 -4.39
CA ASN A 261 21.66 26.46 -2.97
C ASN A 261 22.92 26.61 -2.10
N LEU A 262 23.93 25.74 -2.30
CA LEU A 262 25.19 25.81 -1.55
C LEU A 262 25.93 27.13 -1.81
N TYR A 263 25.94 27.61 -3.05
CA TYR A 263 26.49 28.92 -3.38
C TYR A 263 25.79 30.04 -2.59
N ASN A 264 24.46 30.01 -2.50
CA ASN A 264 23.70 31.01 -1.73
C ASN A 264 23.98 30.93 -0.22
N GLU A 265 24.20 29.75 0.33
CA GLU A 265 24.65 29.57 1.71
C GLU A 265 26.02 30.20 1.94
N ILE A 266 26.98 29.98 1.03
CA ILE A 266 28.32 30.59 1.09
C ILE A 266 28.21 32.12 1.03
N ILE A 267 27.40 32.66 0.13
CA ILE A 267 27.19 34.11 0.03
C ILE A 267 26.58 34.67 1.33
N THR A 268 25.61 33.99 1.91
CA THR A 268 25.04 34.36 3.21
C THR A 268 26.11 34.33 4.32
N PHE A 269 26.89 33.24 4.40
CA PHE A 269 27.93 33.05 5.42
C PHE A 269 29.05 34.08 5.30
N SER A 270 29.41 34.50 4.08
CA SER A 270 30.44 35.52 3.82
C SER A 270 30.08 36.90 4.37
N GLN A 271 28.79 37.14 4.66
CA GLN A 271 28.21 38.42 5.04
C GLN A 271 28.32 39.55 4.00
N VAL A 272 28.75 39.27 2.76
CA VAL A 272 28.91 40.28 1.69
C VAL A 272 27.65 41.11 1.43
N ASN A 273 26.47 40.50 1.63
CA ASN A 273 25.18 41.15 1.41
C ASN A 273 24.51 41.67 2.70
N SER A 274 24.95 41.23 3.88
CA SER A 274 24.26 41.50 5.16
C SER A 274 25.03 42.42 6.10
N LYS A 275 26.37 42.48 6.01
CA LYS A 275 27.21 43.36 6.81
C LYS A 275 27.61 44.60 6.02
N THR A 276 27.43 45.78 6.62
CA THR A 276 27.90 47.05 6.04
C THR A 276 29.43 47.13 6.05
N CYS A 277 30.02 47.49 4.91
CA CYS A 277 31.44 47.76 4.74
C CYS A 277 31.73 49.24 5.06
N ASN A 278 32.47 49.50 6.14
CA ASN A 278 32.96 50.84 6.51
C ASN A 278 34.50 50.94 6.45
N ASN A 279 35.19 49.84 6.76
CA ASN A 279 36.64 49.72 6.65
C ASN A 279 36.99 48.53 5.75
N PRO A 280 37.72 48.72 4.64
CA PRO A 280 38.19 47.63 3.81
C PRO A 280 39.04 46.57 4.53
N GLU A 281 39.76 46.96 5.59
CA GLU A 281 40.60 46.05 6.38
C GLU A 281 39.79 45.02 7.19
N ASP A 282 38.47 45.21 7.33
CA ASP A 282 37.57 44.25 7.96
C ASP A 282 37.15 43.10 7.03
N TRP A 283 37.67 43.09 5.80
CA TRP A 283 37.30 42.17 4.74
C TRP A 283 38.53 41.53 4.09
N ALA A 284 38.35 40.33 3.59
CA ALA A 284 39.30 39.65 2.72
C ALA A 284 38.54 39.05 1.53
N PHE A 285 39.26 38.53 0.53
CA PHE A 285 38.64 37.84 -0.60
C PHE A 285 39.29 36.50 -0.84
N THR A 286 38.56 35.62 -1.51
CA THR A 286 39.02 34.29 -1.91
C THR A 286 38.38 33.89 -3.23
N THR A 287 38.89 32.84 -3.84
CA THR A 287 38.32 32.23 -5.05
C THR A 287 37.09 31.40 -4.73
N ILE A 288 36.14 31.34 -5.65
CA ILE A 288 35.01 30.40 -5.61
C ILE A 288 34.68 29.90 -7.02
N GLY A 289 34.23 28.65 -7.07
CA GLY A 289 33.93 27.90 -8.26
C GLY A 289 35.17 27.40 -8.99
N ILE A 290 34.97 26.45 -9.88
CA ILE A 290 35.98 25.83 -10.71
C ILE A 290 35.46 25.74 -12.15
N LYS A 291 36.24 26.27 -13.08
CA LYS A 291 35.94 26.15 -14.51
C LYS A 291 36.16 24.70 -14.96
N PRO A 292 35.42 24.22 -15.97
CA PRO A 292 35.66 22.91 -16.59
C PRO A 292 37.12 22.62 -17.00
N CYS A 293 37.88 23.66 -17.36
CA CYS A 293 39.30 23.55 -17.72
C CYS A 293 40.27 23.88 -16.58
N GLY A 294 39.78 24.02 -15.35
CA GLY A 294 40.56 24.35 -14.17
C GLY A 294 40.68 25.85 -13.90
N GLY A 295 41.10 26.17 -12.68
CA GLY A 295 41.14 27.54 -12.16
C GLY A 295 39.77 28.03 -11.66
N PRO A 296 39.75 29.14 -10.92
CA PRO A 296 38.54 29.60 -10.25
C PRO A 296 37.55 30.24 -11.21
N GLU A 297 36.26 30.16 -10.89
CA GLU A 297 35.22 30.85 -11.67
C GLU A 297 35.29 32.37 -11.43
N LYS A 298 35.41 32.77 -10.16
CA LYS A 298 35.46 34.17 -9.73
C LYS A 298 36.08 34.33 -8.34
N TYR A 299 36.17 35.58 -7.89
CA TYR A 299 36.53 35.95 -6.53
C TYR A 299 35.31 36.44 -5.76
N ILE A 300 35.27 36.20 -4.45
CA ILE A 300 34.26 36.72 -3.54
C ILE A 300 34.90 37.38 -2.31
N PRO A 301 34.42 38.56 -1.88
CA PRO A 301 34.80 39.14 -0.60
C PRO A 301 34.03 38.48 0.55
N TYR A 302 34.64 38.42 1.72
CA TYR A 302 34.06 37.90 2.95
C TYR A 302 34.54 38.71 4.16
N SER A 303 33.66 38.83 5.15
CA SER A 303 33.92 39.57 6.39
C SER A 303 34.88 38.79 7.30
N LEU A 304 35.92 39.45 7.83
CA LEU A 304 36.92 38.80 8.70
C LEU A 304 36.39 38.41 10.09
N VAL A 305 35.14 38.78 10.43
CA VAL A 305 34.52 38.41 11.70
C VAL A 305 33.89 37.01 11.70
N ILE A 306 33.76 36.39 10.52
CA ILE A 306 33.19 35.05 10.37
C ILE A 306 34.22 33.99 10.73
N ASN A 307 33.78 32.75 10.97
CA ASN A 307 34.71 31.63 11.09
C ASN A 307 35.32 31.29 9.72
N LYS A 308 36.55 31.76 9.49
CA LYS A 308 37.29 31.56 8.23
C LYS A 308 37.47 30.08 7.88
N ALA A 309 37.74 29.22 8.87
CA ALA A 309 37.95 27.80 8.61
C ALA A 309 36.68 27.13 8.06
N THR A 310 35.53 27.35 8.72
CA THR A 310 34.23 26.87 8.23
C THR A 310 33.91 27.40 6.85
N PHE A 311 34.14 28.70 6.61
CA PHE A 311 33.88 29.33 5.32
C PHE A 311 34.71 28.71 4.19
N LEU A 312 36.01 28.51 4.41
CA LEU A 312 36.89 27.89 3.41
C LEU A 312 36.49 26.43 3.14
N THR A 313 36.11 25.67 4.17
CA THR A 313 35.59 24.30 3.98
C THR A 313 34.30 24.27 3.14
N MET A 314 33.40 25.25 3.31
CA MET A 314 32.21 25.37 2.45
C MET A 314 32.59 25.65 0.99
N ILE A 315 33.58 26.52 0.75
CA ILE A 315 34.10 26.82 -0.59
C ILE A 315 34.75 25.59 -1.23
N ASP A 316 35.58 24.87 -0.49
CA ASP A 316 36.23 23.65 -0.99
C ASP A 316 35.16 22.61 -1.38
N SER A 317 34.13 22.45 -0.54
CA SER A 317 32.99 21.56 -0.83
C SER A 317 32.24 21.99 -2.09
N TYR A 318 31.96 23.28 -2.27
CA TYR A 318 31.32 23.81 -3.47
C TYR A 318 32.16 23.56 -4.72
N ASN A 319 33.47 23.85 -4.66
CA ASN A 319 34.38 23.67 -5.79
C ASN A 319 34.49 22.20 -6.18
N ASP A 320 34.56 21.28 -5.21
CA ASP A 320 34.60 19.84 -5.47
C ASP A 320 33.31 19.34 -6.13
N LEU A 321 32.16 19.82 -5.67
CA LEU A 321 30.86 19.47 -6.25
C LEU A 321 30.70 20.04 -7.66
N GLU A 322 31.09 21.29 -7.89
CA GLU A 322 31.01 21.92 -9.21
C GLU A 322 31.98 21.27 -10.20
N ASN A 323 33.17 20.83 -9.75
CA ASN A 323 34.09 20.06 -10.58
C ASN A 323 33.46 18.73 -11.03
N LYS A 324 32.87 17.98 -10.09
CA LYS A 324 32.18 16.72 -10.39
C LYS A 324 31.01 16.94 -11.34
N PHE A 325 30.23 17.99 -11.13
CA PHE A 325 29.12 18.37 -12.02
C PHE A 325 29.62 18.69 -13.42
N ASN A 326 30.69 19.50 -13.55
CA ASN A 326 31.29 19.84 -14.84
C ASN A 326 31.75 18.61 -15.62
N GLN A 327 32.41 17.66 -14.92
CA GLN A 327 32.88 16.41 -15.51
C GLN A 327 31.72 15.50 -15.91
N LYS A 328 30.72 15.33 -15.03
CA LYS A 328 29.55 14.46 -15.26
C LYS A 328 28.74 14.91 -16.47
N TRP A 329 28.51 16.22 -16.60
CA TRP A 329 27.61 16.78 -17.61
C TRP A 329 28.33 17.35 -18.84
N GLY A 330 29.65 17.15 -18.94
CA GLY A 330 30.43 17.60 -20.10
C GLY A 330 30.38 19.11 -20.30
N MET A 331 30.39 19.88 -19.21
CA MET A 331 30.33 21.33 -19.26
C MET A 331 31.56 21.88 -19.98
N SER A 332 31.38 22.93 -20.79
CA SER A 332 32.47 23.58 -21.52
C SER A 332 32.65 25.03 -21.04
N SER A 333 33.86 25.54 -21.21
CA SER A 333 34.23 26.91 -20.81
C SER A 333 35.21 27.50 -21.81
N THR A 334 35.23 28.83 -21.92
CA THR A 334 36.22 29.57 -22.72
C THR A 334 37.62 29.56 -22.09
N CYS A 335 37.75 29.12 -20.83
CA CYS A 335 39.01 29.06 -20.09
C CYS A 335 39.67 30.41 -19.82
N ASP A 336 38.89 31.48 -19.90
CA ASP A 336 39.34 32.80 -19.48
C ASP A 336 39.58 32.81 -17.97
N THR A 337 40.77 33.24 -17.56
CA THR A 337 41.11 33.38 -16.14
C THR A 337 40.50 34.69 -15.61
N PRO A 338 39.72 34.66 -14.51
CA PRO A 338 39.23 35.90 -13.92
C PRO A 338 40.43 36.76 -13.46
N PRO A 339 40.38 38.09 -13.66
CA PRO A 339 41.43 38.96 -13.16
C PRO A 339 41.55 38.82 -11.64
N VAL A 340 42.77 38.84 -11.11
CA VAL A 340 43.02 38.74 -9.67
C VAL A 340 42.77 40.11 -9.03
N PRO A 341 41.88 40.22 -8.02
CA PRO A 341 41.70 41.48 -7.29
C PRO A 341 42.99 41.90 -6.56
N THR A 342 43.26 43.20 -6.52
CA THR A 342 44.39 43.78 -5.78
C THR A 342 44.00 44.16 -4.36
N SER A 343 42.73 44.52 -4.13
CA SER A 343 42.22 44.91 -2.80
C SER A 343 40.69 44.84 -2.71
N ILE A 344 40.14 45.23 -1.55
CA ILE A 344 38.71 45.49 -1.34
C ILE A 344 38.51 47.00 -1.17
N GLU A 345 37.41 47.52 -1.72
CA GLU A 345 36.94 48.89 -1.51
C GLU A 345 35.52 48.86 -0.92
N CYS A 346 35.22 49.72 0.05
CA CYS A 346 33.85 49.88 0.56
C CYS A 346 33.13 50.94 -0.28
N MET A 347 32.22 50.52 -1.16
CA MET A 347 31.41 51.43 -1.97
C MET A 347 29.93 51.32 -1.60
N ASN A 348 29.32 52.45 -1.22
CA ASN A 348 27.92 52.51 -0.76
C ASN A 348 27.59 51.48 0.33
N GLY A 349 28.53 51.28 1.27
CA GLY A 349 28.37 50.31 2.37
C GLY A 349 28.52 48.84 1.95
N LYS A 350 28.94 48.53 0.71
CA LYS A 350 29.19 47.16 0.23
C LYS A 350 30.68 46.92 0.00
N ALA A 351 31.15 45.74 0.37
CA ALA A 351 32.51 45.30 0.07
C ALA A 351 32.61 44.91 -1.42
N MET A 352 33.47 45.58 -2.17
CA MET A 352 33.66 45.36 -3.60
C MET A 352 35.13 45.06 -3.91
N LEU A 353 35.36 44.13 -4.84
CA LEU A 353 36.71 43.78 -5.30
C LEU A 353 37.27 44.90 -6.20
N SER A 354 38.51 45.31 -5.95
CA SER A 354 39.25 46.27 -6.77
C SER A 354 40.32 45.54 -7.58
N TYR A 355 40.52 45.96 -8.83
CA TYR A 355 41.44 45.34 -9.81
C TYR A 355 42.47 46.33 -10.35
N LYS A 356 42.60 47.49 -9.71
CA LYS A 356 43.49 48.58 -10.15
C LYS A 356 44.95 48.25 -9.91
#